data_AF-A0A8C9GDS9-F1
#
_entry.id   AF-A0A8C9GDS9-F1
#
_cell.length_a   1.000
_cell.length_b   1.000
_cell.length_c   1.000
_cell.angle_alpha   90.00
_cell.angle_beta   90.00
_cell.angle_gamma   90.00
#
_symmetry.space_group_name_H-M   'P 1'
#
loop_
_entity.id
_entity.type
_entity.pdbx_description
1 polymer ?
#
loop_
_entity_poly.entity_id
_entity_poly.type
_entity_poly.pdbx_seq_one_letter_code
_entity_poly.pdbx_strand_id
1 'polypeptide(L)' 'MEEWDVPQMKKEVESLKHQLAFQREMASKTIPELLKWIEDGIPKDPFLNPDLMKNNPWVEKGKCTIL' A
#
# COMPACT_ATOMS: atom_id res chain seq x y z
N MET A 1 30.49 -21.64 19.53
CA MET A 1 29.69 -20.42 19.77
C MET A 1 29.91 -19.58 18.53
N GLU A 2 28.87 -19.37 17.71
CA GLU A 2 28.97 -18.61 16.46
C GLU A 2 29.62 -17.26 16.77
N GLU A 3 30.65 -16.88 16.02
CA GLU A 3 31.40 -15.65 16.27
C GLU A 3 30.45 -14.47 16.06
N TRP A 4 30.26 -13.65 17.10
CA TRP A 4 29.27 -12.58 17.06
C TRP A 4 29.78 -11.49 16.11
N ASP A 5 29.03 -11.19 15.04
CA ASP A 5 29.30 -10.04 14.18
C ASP A 5 28.91 -8.74 14.92
N VAL A 6 29.80 -8.34 15.82
CA VAL A 6 29.66 -7.13 16.63
C VAL A 6 29.41 -5.88 15.76
N PRO A 7 30.08 -5.69 14.60
CA PRO A 7 29.74 -4.62 13.66
C PRO A 7 28.27 -4.63 13.20
N GLN A 8 27.74 -5.77 12.78
CA GLN A 8 26.33 -5.89 12.36
C GLN A 8 25.38 -5.55 13.51
N MET A 9 25.62 -6.10 14.69
CA MET A 9 24.77 -5.85 15.86
C MET A 9 24.74 -4.37 16.26
N LYS A 10 25.87 -3.65 16.16
CA LYS A 10 25.90 -2.20 16.39
C LYS A 10 25.02 -1.46 15.39
N LYS A 11 25.04 -1.85 14.12
CA LYS A 11 24.18 -1.26 13.08
C LYS A 11 22.70 -1.51 13.36
N GLU A 12 22.34 -2.70 13.84
CA GLU A 12 20.98 -3.03 14.25
C GLU A 12 20.52 -2.19 15.44
N VAL A 13 21.37 -2.00 16.44
CA VAL A 13 21.08 -1.12 17.59
C VAL A 13 20.82 0.32 17.15
N GLU A 14 21.64 0.86 16.25
CA GLU A 14 21.41 2.21 15.71
C GLU A 14 20.12 2.30 14.89
N SER A 15 19.80 1.27 14.10
CA SER A 15 18.52 1.18 13.39
C SER A 15 17.32 1.19 14.35
N LEU A 16 17.40 0.45 15.46
CA LEU A 16 16.35 0.40 16.48
C LEU A 16 16.19 1.74 17.22
N LYS A 17 17.29 2.42 17.55
CA LYS A 17 17.26 3.77 18.14
C LYS A 17 16.57 4.76 17.20
N HIS A 18 16.87 4.68 15.90
CA HIS A 18 16.20 5.50 14.90
C HIS A 18 14.69 5.20 14.84
N GLN A 19 14.32 3.92 14.82
CA GLN A 19 12.91 3.50 14.81
C GLN A 19 12.14 3.92 16.06
N LEU A 20 12.80 3.93 17.23
CA LEU A 20 12.19 4.37 18.48
C LEU A 20 11.83 5.85 18.48
N ALA A 21 12.56 6.68 17.73
CA ALA A 21 12.34 8.12 17.66
C ALA A 21 11.06 8.51 16.89
N PHE A 22 10.46 7.58 16.14
CA PHE A 22 9.21 7.85 15.41
C PHE A 22 8.05 8.08 16.37
N GLN A 23 7.39 9.23 16.21
CA GLN A 23 6.13 9.53 16.88
C GLN A 23 5.02 8.68 16.28
N ARG A 24 4.27 7.98 17.13
CA ARG A 24 3.14 7.13 16.70
C ARG A 24 1.84 7.89 16.91
N GLU A 25 0.96 7.82 15.93
CA GLU A 25 -0.41 8.30 16.07
C GLU A 25 -1.29 7.19 16.69
N MET A 26 -2.37 7.58 17.38
CA MET A 26 -3.30 6.62 17.96
C MET A 26 -4.08 5.88 16.86
N ALA A 27 -4.21 4.55 17.01
CA ALA A 27 -5.02 3.73 16.11
C ALA A 27 -6.48 4.20 16.05
N SER A 28 -7.01 4.73 17.15
CA SER A 28 -8.36 5.32 17.20
C SER A 28 -8.55 6.55 16.30
N LYS A 29 -7.46 7.18 15.84
CA LYS A 29 -7.50 8.27 14.86
C LYS A 29 -7.18 7.77 13.46
N THR A 30 -6.13 6.97 13.30
CA THR A 30 -5.67 6.51 11.98
C THR A 30 -6.63 5.52 11.32
N ILE A 31 -7.31 4.67 12.10
CA ILE A 31 -8.27 3.70 11.55
C ILE A 31 -9.49 4.41 10.94
N PRO A 32 -10.19 5.34 11.64
CA PRO A 32 -11.28 6.09 11.02
C PRO A 32 -10.86 6.89 9.78
N GLU A 33 -9.68 7.49 9.78
CA GLU A 33 -9.15 8.20 8.61
C GLU A 33 -8.95 7.27 7.40
N LEU A 34 -8.40 6.08 7.65
CA LEU A 34 -8.25 5.06 6.61
C LEU A 34 -9.61 4.59 6.07
N LEU A 35 -10.58 4.34 6.95
CA LEU A 35 -11.93 3.94 6.54
C LEU A 35 -12.58 5.01 5.67
N LYS A 36 -12.50 6.28 6.08
CA LYS A 36 -13.01 7.41 5.30
C LYS A 36 -12.36 7.47 3.92
N TRP A 37 -11.04 7.31 3.84
CA TRP A 37 -10.32 7.31 2.57
C TRP A 37 -10.76 6.16 1.65
N ILE A 38 -11.01 4.97 2.21
CA ILE A 38 -11.56 3.84 1.46
C ILE A 38 -12.96 4.16 0.95
N GLU A 39 -13.85 4.64 1.82
CA GLU A 39 -15.23 4.99 1.47
C GLU A 39 -15.32 6.05 0.36
N ASP A 40 -14.48 7.08 0.44
CA ASP A 40 -14.36 8.12 -0.60
C ASP A 40 -13.84 7.57 -1.94
N GLY A 41 -13.07 6.47 -1.89
CA GLY A 41 -12.50 5.77 -3.04
C GLY A 41 -13.47 4.78 -3.69
N ILE A 42 -14.38 4.17 -2.92
CA ILE A 42 -15.30 3.13 -3.42
C ILE A 42 -16.04 3.56 -4.68
N PRO A 43 -16.68 4.74 -4.78
CA PRO A 43 -17.42 5.12 -5.98
C PRO A 43 -16.56 5.29 -7.25
N LYS A 44 -15.25 5.40 -7.09
CA LYS A 44 -14.28 5.63 -8.18
C LYS A 44 -13.51 4.36 -8.54
N ASP A 45 -13.66 3.29 -7.77
CA ASP A 45 -12.96 2.03 -8.00
C ASP A 45 -13.62 1.25 -9.16
N PRO A 46 -12.93 1.05 -10.30
CA PRO A 46 -13.48 0.30 -11.41
C PRO A 46 -13.70 -1.19 -11.12
N PHE A 47 -13.01 -1.76 -10.13
CA PHE A 47 -13.21 -3.15 -9.73
C PHE A 47 -14.47 -3.34 -8.87
N LEU A 48 -14.91 -2.30 -8.18
CA LEU A 48 -16.14 -2.32 -7.39
C LEU A 48 -17.36 -1.81 -8.18
N ASN A 49 -17.14 -0.99 -9.22
CA ASN A 49 -18.21 -0.37 -10.01
C ASN A 49 -18.09 -0.75 -11.50
N PRO A 50 -18.85 -1.76 -11.97
CA PRO A 50 -18.82 -2.23 -13.35
C PRO A 50 -19.12 -1.14 -14.40
N ASP A 51 -19.87 -0.11 -14.06
CA ASP A 51 -20.14 1.01 -14.97
C ASP A 51 -18.88 1.78 -15.37
N LEU A 52 -17.87 1.83 -14.50
CA LEU A 52 -16.57 2.46 -14.79
C LEU A 52 -15.72 1.60 -15.73
N MET A 53 -15.98 0.29 -15.81
CA MET A 53 -15.26 -0.64 -16.69
C MET A 53 -15.60 -0.45 -18.18
N LYS A 54 -16.62 0.36 -18.51
CA LYS A 54 -16.92 0.72 -19.91
C LYS A 54 -15.77 1.46 -20.61
N ASN A 55 -14.94 2.16 -19.84
CA ASN A 55 -13.74 2.85 -20.33
C ASN A 55 -12.46 2.03 -20.21
N ASN A 56 -12.57 0.74 -19.84
CA ASN A 56 -11.40 -0.11 -19.63
C ASN A 56 -10.61 -0.29 -20.96
N PRO A 57 -9.34 0.13 -21.01
CA PRO A 57 -8.52 0.03 -22.22
C PRO A 57 -8.11 -1.41 -22.55
N TRP A 58 -8.22 -2.34 -21.60
CA TRP A 58 -7.87 -3.75 -21.74
C TRP A 58 -9.07 -4.63 -22.12
N VAL A 59 -10.29 -4.09 -22.15
CA VAL A 59 -11.44 -4.82 -22.70
C VAL A 59 -11.29 -4.90 -24.22
N GLU A 60 -11.41 -6.10 -24.76
CA GLU A 60 -11.33 -6.34 -26.21
C GLU A 60 -12.46 -5.58 -26.92
N LYS A 61 -12.12 -4.49 -27.61
CA LYS A 61 -13.10 -3.60 -28.28
C LYS A 61 -13.55 -4.13 -29.65
N GLY A 62 -12.91 -5.18 -30.16
CA GLY A 62 -13.22 -5.81 -31.44
C GLY A 62 -12.23 -6.90 -31.79
N LYS A 63 -12.59 -7.76 -32.74
CA LYS A 63 -11.69 -8.80 -33.27
C LYS A 63 -10.63 -8.15 -34.14
N CYS A 64 -9.39 -8.65 -34.07
CA CYS A 64 -8.30 -8.27 -34.96
C CYS A 64 -8.72 -8.50 -36.43
N THR A 65 -8.92 -7.41 -37.19
CA THR A 65 -9.09 -7.47 -38.65
C THR A 65 -7.72 -7.34 -39.30
N ILE A 66 -7.29 -8.40 -39.99
CA ILE A 66 -6.15 -8.33 -40.90
C ILE A 66 -6.63 -7.55 -42.14
N LEU A 67 -5.99 -6.40 -42.42
CA LEU A 67 -6.19 -5.61 -43.63
C LEU A 67 -5.47 -6.25 -44.83
#